data_AF-A0A7K1J0V3-F1
#
_entry.id   AF-A0A7K1J0V3-F1
#
_cell.length_a   1.000
_cell.length_b   1.000
_cell.length_c   1.000
_cell.angle_alpha   90.00
_cell.angle_beta   90.00
_cell.angle_gamma   90.00
#
_symmetry.space_group_name_H-M   'P 1'
#
loop_
_entity.id
_entity.type
_entity.pdbx_description
1 polymer ?
#
loop_
_entity_poly.entity_id
_entity_poly.type
_entity_poly.pdbx_seq_one_letter_code
_entity_poly.pdbx_strand_id
1 'polypeptide(L)'
;MTSTVVVFLVVATIFSIGDWWAVHASKKSLQYVCKPLATVAFLGVAIAILNADGVPQTWRIIAFVFCLLGDVFLMLPSDAFVPGLASFAIAQICFA
;
A
#
# COMPACT_ATOMS: atom_id res chain seq x y z
N MET A 1 6.03 10.86 17.74
CA MET A 1 5.21 10.98 16.51
C MET A 1 6.07 10.95 15.26
N THR A 2 7.03 11.87 15.11
CA THR A 2 7.97 11.90 13.95
C THR A 2 8.84 10.66 13.83
N SER A 3 9.40 10.14 14.93
CA SER A 3 10.27 8.94 14.89
C SER A 3 9.55 7.71 14.35
N THR A 4 8.28 7.49 14.74
CA THR A 4 7.46 6.36 14.28
C THR A 4 7.15 6.46 12.79
N VAL A 5 6.81 7.65 12.31
CA VAL A 5 6.56 7.93 10.88
C VAL A 5 7.81 7.67 10.05
N VAL A 6 8.98 8.13 10.51
CA VAL A 6 10.26 7.91 9.82
C VAL A 6 10.59 6.42 9.75
N VAL A 7 10.38 5.66 10.83
CA VAL A 7 10.58 4.20 10.81
C VAL A 7 9.69 3.55 9.76
N PHE A 8 8.40 3.86 9.73
CA PHE A 8 7.49 3.28 8.75
C PHE A 8 7.83 3.70 7.30
N LEU A 9 8.29 4.93 7.08
CA LEU A 9 8.75 5.38 5.76
C LEU A 9 10.01 4.65 5.32
N VAL A 10 11.00 4.49 6.20
CA VAL A 10 12.23 3.72 5.91
C VAL A 10 11.88 2.28 5.58
N VAL A 11 10.99 1.66 6.36
CA VAL A 11 10.50 0.30 6.11
C VAL A 11 9.79 0.21 4.76
N ALA A 12 8.90 1.17 4.45
CA ALA A 12 8.20 1.22 3.16
C ALA A 12 9.17 1.35 1.98
N THR A 13 10.20 2.19 2.10
CA THR A 13 11.25 2.33 1.08
C THR A 13 12.03 1.03 0.89
N ILE A 14 12.43 0.35 1.97
CA ILE A 14 13.14 -0.93 1.89
C ILE A 14 12.30 -1.98 1.17
N PHE A 15 11.01 -2.11 1.52
CA PHE A 15 10.12 -3.08 0.87
C PHE A 15 9.82 -2.73 -0.58
N SER A 16 9.71 -1.43 -0.91
CA SER A 16 9.49 -0.98 -2.29
C SER A 16 10.72 -1.24 -3.18
N ILE A 17 11.93 -1.03 -2.67
CA ILE A 17 13.17 -1.41 -3.37
C ILE A 17 13.25 -2.93 -3.52
N GLY A 18 12.84 -3.68 -2.48
CA GLY A 18 12.76 -5.14 -2.51
C GLY A 18 11.79 -5.66 -3.57
N ASP A 19 10.62 -5.04 -3.73
CA ASP A 19 9.66 -5.37 -4.79
C ASP A 19 10.26 -5.09 -6.17
N TRP A 20 10.92 -3.95 -6.36
CA TRP A 20 11.57 -3.63 -7.62
C TRP A 20 12.66 -4.65 -8.00
N TRP A 21 13.44 -5.09 -7.01
CA TRP A 21 14.42 -6.16 -7.21
C TRP A 21 13.76 -7.52 -7.48
N ALA A 22 12.64 -7.83 -6.83
CA ALA A 22 11.86 -9.04 -7.07
C ALA A 22 11.33 -9.11 -8.50
N VAL A 23 10.87 -7.97 -9.04
CA VAL A 23 10.46 -7.82 -10.44
C VAL A 23 11.64 -8.06 -11.37
N HIS A 24 12.78 -7.43 -11.10
CA HIS A 24 13.99 -7.63 -11.89
C HIS A 24 14.45 -9.10 -11.89
N ALA A 25 14.37 -9.78 -10.73
CA ALA A 25 14.72 -11.18 -10.58
C ALA A 25 13.64 -12.16 -11.06
N SER A 26 12.51 -11.69 -11.61
CA SER A 26 11.35 -12.49 -12.00
C SER A 26 10.81 -13.44 -10.90
N LYS A 27 11.07 -13.14 -9.62
CA LYS A 27 10.64 -13.97 -8.50
C LYS A 27 9.25 -13.56 -8.02
N LYS A 28 8.22 -14.14 -8.65
CA LYS A 28 6.80 -13.88 -8.32
C LYS A 28 6.47 -14.06 -6.83
N SER A 29 7.03 -15.08 -6.16
CA SER A 29 6.78 -15.27 -4.71
C SER A 29 7.34 -14.14 -3.85
N LEU A 30 8.47 -13.54 -4.24
CA LEU A 30 9.04 -12.42 -3.50
C LEU A 30 8.24 -11.14 -3.74
N GLN A 31 7.81 -10.93 -4.98
CA GLN A 31 6.91 -9.83 -5.35
C GLN A 31 5.60 -9.89 -4.55
N TYR A 32 5.02 -11.09 -4.40
CA TYR A 32 3.80 -11.35 -3.62
C TYR A 32 3.89 -10.96 -2.15
N VAL A 33 5.11 -10.87 -1.59
CA VAL A 33 5.33 -10.50 -0.19
C VAL A 33 5.76 -9.05 -0.08
N CYS A 34 6.70 -8.61 -0.93
CA CYS A 34 7.28 -7.26 -0.86
C CYS A 34 6.24 -6.17 -1.17
N LYS A 35 5.37 -6.37 -2.15
CA LYS A 35 4.38 -5.35 -2.54
C LYS A 35 3.30 -5.11 -1.47
N PRO A 36 2.63 -6.15 -0.91
CA PRO A 36 1.68 -5.93 0.18
C PRO A 36 2.34 -5.37 1.44
N LEU A 37 3.58 -5.77 1.74
CA LEU A 37 4.32 -5.20 2.89
C LEU A 37 4.64 -3.72 2.70
N ALA A 38 4.94 -3.28 1.47
CA ALA A 38 5.14 -1.88 1.17
C ALA A 38 3.86 -1.07 1.44
N THR A 39 2.69 -1.54 0.98
CA THR A 39 1.42 -0.85 1.23
C THR A 39 0.98 -0.91 2.70
N VAL A 40 1.25 -2.00 3.42
CA VAL A 40 1.04 -2.06 4.88
C VAL A 40 1.95 -1.08 5.62
N ALA A 41 3.21 -0.91 5.20
CA ALA A 41 4.09 0.09 5.80
C ALA A 41 3.58 1.52 5.59
N PHE A 42 3.05 1.84 4.40
CA PHE A 42 2.39 3.11 4.14
C PHE A 42 1.09 3.28 4.96
N LEU A 43 0.33 2.22 5.17
CA LEU A 43 -0.82 2.24 6.09
C LEU A 43 -0.36 2.57 7.53
N GLY A 44 0.78 2.03 7.97
CA GLY A 44 1.41 2.38 9.25
C GLY A 44 1.76 3.87 9.35
N VAL A 45 2.31 4.46 8.29
CA VAL A 45 2.51 5.92 8.19
C VAL A 45 1.19 6.67 8.33
N ALA A 46 0.16 6.23 7.62
CA ALA A 46 -1.16 6.84 7.66
C ALA A 46 -1.84 6.73 9.04
N ILE A 47 -1.52 5.73 9.85
CA ILE A 47 -2.03 5.65 11.22
C ILE A 47 -1.20 6.54 12.16
N ALA A 48 0.11 6.62 11.95
CA ALA A 48 1.01 7.42 12.79
C ALA A 48 0.85 8.93 12.62
N ILE A 49 0.31 9.39 11.48
CA ILE A 49 -0.01 10.80 11.24
C ILE A 49 -1.43 11.10 11.77
N LEU A 50 -1.50 11.59 13.01
CA LEU A 50 -2.77 11.87 13.69
C LEU A 50 -3.46 13.16 13.20
N ASN A 51 -2.67 14.17 12.79
CA ASN A 51 -3.17 15.46 12.30
C ASN A 51 -2.59 15.74 10.92
N ALA A 52 -3.33 15.41 9.87
CA ALA A 52 -3.05 15.88 8.52
C ALA A 52 -4.17 16.82 8.11
N ASP A 53 -3.82 18.01 7.64
CA ASP A 53 -4.79 18.96 7.11
C ASP A 53 -5.43 18.38 5.83
N GLY A 54 -6.77 18.42 5.75
CA GLY A 54 -7.53 17.97 4.57
C GLY A 54 -8.37 16.72 4.82
N VAL A 55 -7.75 15.55 4.94
CA VAL A 55 -8.46 14.25 4.95
C VAL A 55 -8.48 13.62 6.35
N PRO A 56 -9.66 13.27 6.89
CA PRO A 56 -9.77 12.56 8.16
C PRO A 56 -8.94 11.28 8.18
N GLN A 57 -8.30 10.98 9.32
CA GLN A 57 -7.47 9.78 9.49
C GLN A 57 -8.21 8.49 9.11
N THR A 58 -9.49 8.38 9.47
CA THR A 58 -10.33 7.22 9.15
C THR A 58 -10.45 7.00 7.64
N TRP A 59 -10.65 8.06 6.86
CA TRP A 59 -10.84 8.00 5.41
C TRP A 59 -9.54 7.59 4.70
N ARG A 60 -8.39 8.13 5.16
CA ARG A 60 -7.05 7.69 4.74
C ARG A 60 -6.79 6.21 5.02
N ILE A 61 -7.16 5.72 6.20
CA ILE A 61 -6.98 4.31 6.55
C ILE A 61 -7.82 3.43 5.61
N ILE A 62 -9.08 3.80 5.37
CA ILE A 62 -9.96 3.09 4.42
C ILE A 62 -9.35 3.09 3.02
N ALA A 63 -8.83 4.24 2.55
CA ALA A 63 -8.17 4.34 1.27
C ALA A 63 -6.98 3.38 1.14
N PHE A 64 -6.10 3.34 2.15
CA PHE A 64 -4.96 2.42 2.15
C PHE A 64 -5.36 0.94 2.25
N VAL A 65 -6.45 0.62 2.93
CA VAL A 65 -7.01 -0.75 2.93
C VAL A 65 -7.48 -1.14 1.53
N PHE A 66 -8.17 -0.25 0.81
CA PHE A 66 -8.57 -0.49 -0.57
C PHE A 66 -7.38 -0.57 -1.53
N CYS A 67 -6.33 0.23 -1.33
CA CYS A 67 -5.07 0.07 -2.08
C CYS A 67 -4.44 -1.30 -1.86
N LEU A 68 -4.40 -1.79 -0.62
CA LEU A 68 -3.87 -3.11 -0.29
C LEU A 68 -4.69 -4.23 -0.95
N LEU A 69 -6.03 -4.11 -0.93
CA LEU A 69 -6.92 -5.04 -1.64
C LEU A 69 -6.68 -5.00 -3.15
N GLY A 70 -6.51 -3.81 -3.72
CA GLY A 70 -6.17 -3.60 -5.12
C GLY A 70 -4.87 -4.32 -5.51
N ASP A 71 -3.80 -4.15 -4.72
CA ASP A 71 -2.53 -4.84 -4.93
C ASP A 71 -2.69 -6.37 -4.90
N VAL A 72 -3.45 -6.91 -3.94
CA VAL A 72 -3.70 -8.35 -3.83
C VAL A 72 -4.49 -8.86 -5.03
N PHE A 73 -5.56 -8.17 -5.45
CA PHE A 73 -6.35 -8.57 -6.60
C PHE A 73 -5.56 -8.53 -7.91
N LEU A 74 -4.70 -7.52 -8.11
CA LEU A 74 -3.84 -7.44 -9.30
C LEU A 74 -2.75 -8.52 -9.34
N MET A 75 -2.40 -9.11 -8.20
CA MET A 75 -1.42 -10.18 -8.13
C MET A 75 -1.99 -11.57 -8.36
N LEU A 76 -3.25 -11.81 -7.96
CA LEU A 76 -3.88 -13.12 -8.08
C LEU A 76 -3.79 -13.61 -9.54
N PRO A 77 -3.45 -14.89 -9.77
CA PRO A 77 -3.36 -15.49 -11.11
C PRO A 77 -4.74 -15.68 -11.79
N SER A 78 -5.78 -15.00 -11.28
CA SER A 78 -7.13 -14.95 -11.82
C SER A 78 -7.33 -13.61 -12.54
N ASP A 79 -8.31 -13.49 -13.43
CA ASP A 79 -8.65 -12.24 -14.14
C ASP A 79 -9.27 -11.17 -13.21
N ALA A 80 -8.61 -10.89 -12.08
CA ALA A 80 -9.01 -9.95 -11.06
C ALA A 80 -8.47 -8.52 -11.33
N PHE A 81 -8.12 -8.22 -12.58
CA PHE A 81 -7.69 -6.89 -12.99
C PHE A 81 -8.78 -5.83 -12.73
N VAL A 82 -10.02 -6.12 -13.14
CA VAL A 82 -11.17 -5.22 -12.96
C VAL A 82 -11.47 -4.93 -11.48
N PRO A 83 -11.61 -5.94 -10.58
CA PRO A 83 -11.81 -5.67 -9.16
C PRO A 83 -10.60 -5.00 -8.49
N GLY A 84 -9.38 -5.27 -8.96
CA GLY A 84 -8.19 -4.56 -8.50
C GLY A 84 -8.25 -3.07 -8.84
N LEU A 85 -8.55 -2.73 -10.10
CA LEU A 85 -8.71 -1.35 -10.55
C LEU A 85 -9.85 -0.63 -9.83
N ALA A 86 -11.00 -1.31 -9.65
CA ALA A 86 -12.13 -0.76 -8.91
C ALA A 86 -11.75 -0.43 -7.45
N SER A 87 -10.94 -1.27 -6.81
CA SER A 87 -10.46 -1.03 -5.44
C SER A 87 -9.60 0.24 -5.37
N PHE A 88 -8.69 0.45 -6.34
CA PHE A 88 -7.91 1.69 -6.42
C PHE A 88 -8.77 2.93 -6.70
N ALA A 89 -9.82 2.80 -7.51
CA ALA A 89 -10.74 3.90 -7.77
C ALA A 89 -11.48 4.31 -6.49
N ILE A 90 -11.96 3.34 -5.70
CA ILE A 90 -12.59 3.60 -4.40
C ILE A 90 -11.58 4.24 -3.43
N ALA A 91 -10.33 3.75 -3.40
CA ALA A 91 -9.29 4.35 -2.59
C ALA A 91 -9.07 5.84 -2.91
N GLN A 92 -9.09 6.23 -4.18
CA GLN A 92 -8.93 7.65 -4.56
C GLN A 92 -10.13 8.51 -4.20
N ILE A 93 -11.35 7.98 -4.26
CA ILE A 93 -12.53 8.65 -3.70
C ILE A 93 -12.36 8.80 -2.19
N CYS A 94 -11.70 7.84 -1.54
CA CYS A 94 -11.35 7.91 -0.12
C CYS A 94 -10.17 8.86 0.22
N PHE A 95 -9.49 9.42 -0.78
CA PHE A 95 -8.46 10.43 -0.57
C PHE A 95 -8.91 11.85 -0.96
N ALA A 96 -9.97 11.97 -1.76
CA ALA A 96 -10.62 13.23 -2.12
C ALA A 96 -11.44 13.78 -0.96
#